data_AF-A0A1L7WJG4-F1
#
_entry.id   AF-A0A1L7WJG4-F1
#
_cell.length_a   1.000
_cell.length_b   1.000
_cell.length_c   1.000
_cell.angle_alpha   90.00
_cell.angle_beta   90.00
_cell.angle_gamma   90.00
#
_symmetry.space_group_name_H-M   'P 1'
#
loop_
_entity.id
_entity.type
_entity.pdbx_description
1 polymer ?
#
loop_
_entity_poly.entity_id
_entity_poly.type
_entity_poly.pdbx_seq_one_letter_code
_entity_poly.pdbx_strand_id
1 'polypeptide(L)'
;MSEILSFDLPGFSPVVKISLNRFVLEELKSSWKKDLDWPTFQRSLLKFTAFDNWAETLKKDLELQNDNKHPFHEHPFSLRAIQIQTVNWWGKGDEPLGFLMMKTIIKNDKDHELPGIVFLRGGSVAVLMILNSEERKEEKFVVMTMQPRVPAGNLSFWEIPAGMLDDEAKKVILKARKEIEEETGLTIPYDEFKDMTKMALESATTNDNSQPAMYPSPGGSDEYIHLLVWEKEMDEKNIMDLREKLTGLRAQGELITLKLVRYEDLWREGARDSKTVASWALYEGLKREGKL
;
A
#
# COMPACT_ATOMS: atom_id res chain seq x y z
N MET A 1 -13.49 32.38 14.28
CA MET A 1 -12.65 31.30 14.85
C MET A 1 -13.23 29.99 14.36
N SER A 2 -12.43 29.15 13.69
CA SER A 2 -12.90 27.83 13.27
C SER A 2 -13.12 26.95 14.50
N GLU A 3 -14.31 26.38 14.65
CA GLU A 3 -14.63 25.48 15.75
C GLU A 3 -13.83 24.18 15.63
N ILE A 4 -13.20 23.75 16.73
CA ILE A 4 -12.45 22.50 16.81
C ILE A 4 -13.33 21.46 17.49
N LEU A 5 -13.56 20.34 16.80
CA LEU A 5 -14.23 19.16 17.35
C LEU A 5 -13.17 18.21 17.89
N SER A 6 -13.48 17.50 18.98
CA SER A 6 -12.56 16.51 19.53
C SER A 6 -13.27 15.36 20.23
N PHE A 7 -12.59 14.23 20.30
CA PHE A 7 -13.01 13.05 21.06
C PHE A 7 -11.79 12.22 21.45
N ASP A 8 -11.97 11.33 22.40
CA ASP A 8 -10.89 10.49 22.91
C ASP A 8 -10.72 9.26 22.03
N LEU A 9 -9.47 8.94 21.67
CA LEU A 9 -9.11 7.70 20.99
C LEU A 9 -9.27 6.54 21.98
N PRO A 10 -10.15 5.57 21.71
CA PRO A 10 -10.36 4.45 22.62
C PRO A 10 -9.11 3.58 22.77
N GLY A 11 -8.91 3.02 23.97
CA GLY A 11 -7.87 2.01 24.19
C GLY A 11 -6.44 2.53 24.34
N PHE A 12 -6.21 3.84 24.35
CA PHE A 12 -4.90 4.44 24.65
C PHE A 12 -4.80 4.93 26.09
N SER A 13 -3.63 4.73 26.70
CA SER A 13 -3.29 5.25 28.03
C SER A 13 -1.87 5.85 27.99
N PRO A 14 -1.66 7.13 28.34
CA PRO A 14 -2.68 8.12 28.75
C PRO A 14 -3.68 8.44 27.62
N VAL A 15 -4.80 9.08 27.98
CA VAL A 15 -5.87 9.43 27.02
C VAL A 15 -5.31 10.29 25.89
N VAL A 16 -5.53 9.86 24.65
CA VAL A 16 -5.15 10.58 23.43
C VAL A 16 -6.37 11.27 22.85
N LYS A 17 -6.29 12.59 22.65
CA LYS A 17 -7.36 13.35 21.98
C LYS A 17 -7.15 13.38 20.48
N ILE A 18 -8.20 13.02 19.74
CA ILE A 18 -8.32 13.26 18.30
C ILE A 18 -9.07 14.57 18.12
N SER A 19 -8.56 15.43 17.25
CA SER A 19 -9.17 16.73 16.95
C SER A 19 -9.20 16.99 15.45
N LEU A 20 -10.20 17.75 15.01
CA LEU A 20 -10.31 18.26 13.64
C LEU A 20 -10.98 19.63 13.66
N ASN A 21 -10.69 20.40 12.62
CA ASN A 21 -11.45 21.61 12.32
C ASN A 21 -12.83 21.22 11.77
N ARG A 22 -13.91 21.84 12.26
CA ARG A 22 -15.29 21.61 11.76
C ARG A 22 -15.38 21.75 10.23
N PHE A 23 -14.58 22.62 9.62
CA PHE A 23 -14.53 22.76 8.16
C PHE A 23 -14.22 21.44 7.43
N VAL A 24 -13.31 20.61 7.98
CA VAL A 24 -12.97 19.30 7.40
C VAL A 24 -14.20 18.38 7.38
N LEU A 25 -15.01 18.41 8.44
CA LEU A 25 -16.25 17.63 8.50
C LEU A 25 -17.29 18.14 7.48
N GLU A 26 -17.41 19.45 7.32
CA GLU A 26 -18.34 20.04 6.35
C GLU A 26 -17.92 19.77 4.89
N GLU A 27 -16.62 19.79 4.60
CA GLU A 27 -16.08 19.41 3.29
C GLU A 27 -16.39 17.94 2.98
N LEU A 28 -16.14 17.05 3.94
CA LEU A 28 -16.42 15.62 3.81
C LEU A 28 -17.93 15.32 3.65
N LYS A 29 -18.80 16.07 4.34
CA LYS A 29 -20.25 16.00 4.12
C LYS A 29 -20.63 16.31 2.67
N SER A 30 -19.96 17.28 2.07
CA SER A 30 -20.23 17.71 0.70
C SER A 30 -19.75 16.67 -0.33
N SER A 31 -18.57 16.08 -0.10
CA SER A 31 -17.92 15.16 -1.05
C SER A 31 -18.37 13.70 -0.93
N TRP A 32 -18.69 13.22 0.28
CA TRP A 32 -18.98 11.81 0.53
C TRP A 32 -20.41 11.55 1.00
N LYS A 33 -20.81 12.14 2.13
CA LYS A 33 -22.05 11.75 2.85
C LYS A 33 -22.76 12.97 3.46
N LYS A 34 -23.85 13.41 2.82
CA LYS A 34 -24.56 14.67 3.16
C LYS A 34 -25.11 14.71 4.59
N ASP A 35 -25.49 13.55 5.13
CA ASP A 35 -26.03 13.36 6.47
C ASP A 35 -24.96 12.99 7.51
N LEU A 36 -23.67 13.10 7.17
CA LEU A 36 -22.56 12.76 8.06
C LEU A 36 -22.52 13.68 9.30
N ASP A 37 -23.04 13.21 10.42
CA ASP A 37 -22.95 13.92 11.70
C ASP A 37 -21.65 13.58 12.46
N TRP A 38 -21.42 14.29 13.57
CA TRP A 38 -20.19 14.12 14.37
C TRP A 38 -20.03 12.71 14.96
N PRO A 39 -21.05 12.09 15.59
CA PRO A 39 -20.95 10.71 16.05
C PRO A 39 -20.70 9.70 14.92
N THR A 40 -21.29 9.89 13.75
CA THR A 40 -21.08 9.01 12.60
C THR A 40 -19.66 9.14 12.07
N PHE A 41 -19.11 10.35 11.99
CA PHE A 41 -17.71 10.57 11.64
C PHE A 41 -16.76 9.83 12.60
N GLN A 42 -16.98 9.93 13.92
CA GLN A 42 -16.15 9.23 14.90
C GLN A 42 -16.15 7.72 14.66
N ARG A 43 -17.34 7.13 14.47
CA ARG A 43 -17.47 5.70 14.19
C ARG A 43 -16.81 5.31 12.87
N SER A 44 -16.99 6.10 11.81
CA SER A 44 -16.36 5.84 10.50
C SER A 44 -14.84 5.97 10.55
N LEU A 45 -14.29 6.92 11.30
CA LEU A 45 -12.85 7.04 11.49
C LEU A 45 -12.26 5.83 12.22
N LEU A 46 -12.91 5.38 13.29
CA LEU A 46 -12.46 4.20 14.04
C LEU A 46 -12.65 2.89 13.25
N LYS A 47 -13.49 2.88 12.22
CA LYS A 47 -13.65 1.76 11.28
C LYS A 47 -12.82 1.91 10.01
N PHE A 48 -12.12 3.04 9.83
CA PHE A 48 -11.29 3.25 8.66
C PHE A 48 -10.01 2.43 8.82
N THR A 49 -9.88 1.37 8.04
CA THR A 49 -8.87 0.33 8.28
C THR A 49 -7.43 0.83 8.29
N ALA A 50 -7.09 1.82 7.45
CA ALA A 50 -5.76 2.43 7.49
C ALA A 50 -5.48 3.13 8.84
N PHE A 51 -6.49 3.80 9.41
CA PHE A 51 -6.37 4.42 10.73
C PHE A 51 -6.31 3.39 11.85
N ASP A 52 -7.16 2.37 11.79
CA ASP A 52 -7.20 1.29 12.79
C ASP A 52 -5.88 0.51 12.82
N ASN A 53 -5.42 0.02 11.66
CA ASN A 53 -4.14 -0.67 11.52
C ASN A 53 -2.97 0.18 12.02
N TRP A 54 -2.93 1.47 11.65
CA TRP A 54 -1.89 2.38 12.12
C TRP A 54 -1.93 2.56 13.64
N ALA A 55 -3.12 2.78 14.23
CA ALA A 55 -3.28 3.00 15.65
C ALA A 55 -2.90 1.76 16.46
N GLU A 56 -3.35 0.56 16.04
CA GLU A 56 -2.98 -0.70 16.68
C GLU A 56 -1.48 -0.98 16.58
N THR A 57 -0.88 -0.78 15.40
CA THR A 57 0.55 -1.03 15.17
C THR A 57 1.39 -0.09 16.02
N LEU A 58 1.09 1.21 16.01
CA LEU A 58 1.80 2.20 16.81
C LEU A 58 1.64 1.91 18.30
N LYS A 59 0.44 1.52 18.76
CA LYS A 59 0.23 1.19 20.17
C LYS A 59 1.14 0.03 20.61
N LYS A 60 1.18 -1.06 19.83
CA LYS A 60 2.05 -2.21 20.11
C LYS A 60 3.53 -1.81 20.11
N ASP A 61 3.94 -0.96 19.16
CA ASP A 61 5.32 -0.48 19.08
C ASP A 61 5.71 0.40 20.28
N LEU A 62 4.84 1.30 20.71
CA LEU A 62 5.07 2.12 21.90
C LEU A 62 5.22 1.26 23.16
N GLU A 63 4.52 0.13 23.27
CA GLU A 63 4.62 -0.82 24.39
C GLU A 63 5.97 -1.57 24.41
N LEU A 64 6.67 -1.71 23.28
CA LEU A 64 8.00 -2.33 23.22
C LEU A 64 9.06 -1.55 24.00
N GLN A 65 8.83 -0.25 24.22
CA GLN A 65 9.73 0.60 25.02
C GLN A 65 9.83 0.19 26.49
N ASN A 66 8.91 -0.67 26.96
CA ASN A 66 9.00 -1.25 28.31
C ASN A 66 10.16 -2.26 28.46
N ASP A 67 10.69 -2.78 27.35
CA ASP A 67 11.90 -3.62 27.36
C ASP A 67 13.14 -2.76 27.66
N ASN A 68 13.96 -3.19 28.62
CA ASN A 68 15.17 -2.48 29.03
C ASN A 68 16.26 -2.39 27.94
N LYS A 69 16.16 -3.21 26.89
CA LYS A 69 17.04 -3.15 25.71
C LYS A 69 16.51 -2.22 24.63
N HIS A 70 15.29 -1.72 24.75
CA HIS A 70 14.72 -0.83 23.74
C HIS A 70 15.51 0.49 23.70
N PRO A 71 15.85 1.03 22.50
CA PRO A 71 16.63 2.27 22.38
C PRO A 71 16.04 3.48 23.11
N PHE A 72 14.71 3.49 23.31
CA PHE A 72 13.97 4.55 23.98
C PHE A 72 13.50 4.19 25.40
N HIS A 73 14.00 3.10 26.00
CA HIS A 73 13.54 2.66 27.32
C HIS A 73 13.70 3.71 28.43
N GLU A 74 14.84 4.42 28.45
CA GLU A 74 15.13 5.42 29.48
C GLU A 74 14.15 6.60 29.43
N HIS A 75 13.71 6.99 28.23
CA HIS A 75 12.82 8.11 27.97
C HIS A 75 11.77 7.74 26.92
N PRO A 76 10.74 6.95 27.31
CA PRO A 76 9.80 6.38 26.36
C PRO A 76 8.93 7.48 25.74
N PHE A 77 8.73 7.37 24.45
CA PHE A 77 7.77 8.18 23.71
C PHE A 77 6.34 7.72 23.99
N SER A 78 5.41 8.66 23.92
CA SER A 78 3.98 8.39 24.00
C SER A 78 3.23 9.28 23.04
N LEU A 79 2.17 8.73 22.45
CA LEU A 79 1.23 9.50 21.66
C LEU A 79 0.43 10.42 22.61
N ARG A 80 0.43 11.72 22.33
CA ARG A 80 -0.23 12.74 23.15
C ARG A 80 -1.53 13.25 22.51
N ALA A 81 -1.53 13.42 21.20
CA ALA A 81 -2.67 13.93 20.45
C ALA A 81 -2.60 13.55 18.97
N ILE A 82 -3.76 13.58 18.32
CA ILE A 82 -3.92 13.47 16.86
C ILE A 82 -4.72 14.68 16.38
N GLN A 83 -4.24 15.32 15.32
CA GLN A 83 -4.88 16.44 14.64
C GLN A 83 -5.13 16.02 13.19
N ILE A 84 -6.38 15.75 12.86
CA ILE A 84 -6.79 15.44 11.49
C ILE A 84 -6.75 16.74 10.68
N GLN A 85 -6.00 16.71 9.59
CA GLN A 85 -5.80 17.84 8.71
C GLN A 85 -6.78 17.80 7.54
N THR A 86 -6.87 16.64 6.87
CA THR A 86 -7.79 16.44 5.74
C THR A 86 -8.31 15.01 5.71
N VAL A 87 -9.53 14.85 5.21
CA VAL A 87 -10.17 13.54 5.02
C VAL A 87 -10.75 13.52 3.61
N ASN A 88 -10.41 12.49 2.84
CA ASN A 88 -11.00 12.27 1.53
C ASN A 88 -11.50 10.83 1.45
N TRP A 89 -12.77 10.62 1.75
CA TRP A 89 -13.39 9.30 1.74
C TRP A 89 -14.45 9.16 0.65
N TRP A 90 -14.69 7.91 0.27
CA TRP A 90 -15.77 7.45 -0.57
C TRP A 90 -16.24 6.07 -0.08
N GLY A 91 -17.13 5.43 -0.83
CA GLY A 91 -17.71 4.13 -0.47
C GLY A 91 -19.11 4.26 0.11
N LYS A 92 -19.68 3.13 0.53
CA LYS A 92 -21.08 3.04 1.01
C LYS A 92 -21.11 2.83 2.52
N GLY A 93 -22.15 3.34 3.18
CA GLY A 93 -22.40 3.07 4.60
C GLY A 93 -21.45 3.83 5.53
N ASP A 94 -20.92 3.13 6.54
CA ASP A 94 -20.02 3.66 7.57
C ASP A 94 -18.61 3.03 7.48
N GLU A 95 -18.30 2.37 6.35
CA GLU A 95 -17.01 1.72 6.05
C GLU A 95 -16.32 2.52 4.94
N PRO A 96 -15.64 3.64 5.29
CA PRO A 96 -15.03 4.50 4.31
C PRO A 96 -13.82 3.83 3.65
N LEU A 97 -13.66 4.07 2.35
CA LEU A 97 -12.39 3.92 1.66
C LEU A 97 -11.83 5.31 1.40
N GLY A 98 -10.51 5.46 1.44
CA GLY A 98 -9.86 6.65 0.94
C GLY A 98 -8.61 7.05 1.68
N PHE A 99 -8.44 8.35 1.91
CA PHE A 99 -7.21 8.93 2.42
C PHE A 99 -7.45 9.83 3.62
N LEU A 100 -6.49 9.85 4.54
CA LEU A 100 -6.50 10.70 5.73
C LEU A 100 -5.11 11.29 5.95
N MET A 101 -5.02 12.61 6.04
CA MET A 101 -3.78 13.28 6.46
C MET A 101 -3.96 13.80 7.89
N MET A 102 -2.98 13.52 8.74
CA MET A 102 -3.00 13.93 10.14
C MET A 102 -1.62 14.31 10.65
N LYS A 103 -1.62 15.13 11.70
CA LYS A 103 -0.46 15.39 12.54
C LYS A 103 -0.63 14.70 13.88
N THR A 104 0.32 13.87 14.26
CA THR A 104 0.42 13.26 15.58
C THR A 104 1.40 14.05 16.43
N ILE A 105 1.16 14.09 17.74
CA ILE A 105 2.09 14.66 18.72
C ILE A 105 2.63 13.49 19.52
N ILE A 106 3.86 13.07 19.24
CA ILE A 106 4.52 11.97 19.93
C ILE A 106 5.72 12.52 20.68
N LYS A 107 5.69 12.43 22.02
CA LYS A 107 6.70 13.04 22.90
C LYS A 107 7.13 12.11 24.03
N ASN A 108 8.38 12.25 24.45
CA ASN A 108 8.86 11.66 25.70
C ASN A 108 8.79 12.67 26.86
N ASP A 109 9.31 12.31 28.03
CA ASP A 109 9.40 13.12 29.24
C ASP A 109 10.43 14.26 29.17
N LYS A 110 11.35 14.22 28.19
CA LYS A 110 12.32 15.29 27.88
C LYS A 110 11.80 16.30 26.86
N ASP A 111 10.51 16.27 26.54
CA ASP A 111 9.87 17.10 25.51
C ASP A 111 10.45 16.95 24.09
N HIS A 112 11.22 15.88 23.83
CA HIS A 112 11.62 15.55 22.47
C HIS A 112 10.40 15.06 21.69
N GLU A 113 10.20 15.60 20.49
CA GLU A 113 9.07 15.29 19.61
C GLU A 113 9.56 14.55 18.36
N LEU A 114 8.87 13.45 18.00
CA LEU A 114 9.12 12.74 16.75
C LEU A 114 8.36 13.42 15.60
N PRO A 115 8.86 13.33 14.34
CA PRO A 115 8.08 13.72 13.18
C PRO A 115 6.73 12.99 13.14
N GLY A 116 5.64 13.75 13.11
CA GLY A 116 4.28 13.21 13.27
C GLY A 116 3.34 13.47 12.09
N ILE A 117 3.83 13.85 10.92
CA ILE A 117 2.96 14.00 9.74
C ILE A 117 2.73 12.60 9.14
N VAL A 118 1.47 12.18 9.07
CA VAL A 118 1.08 10.85 8.62
C VAL A 118 0.04 10.96 7.52
N PHE A 119 0.34 10.38 6.37
CA PHE A 119 -0.60 10.17 5.27
C PHE A 119 -1.08 8.72 5.25
N LEU A 120 -2.30 8.51 5.73
CA LEU A 120 -2.96 7.22 5.76
C LEU A 120 -3.62 6.93 4.42
N ARG A 121 -3.11 5.91 3.75
CA ARG A 121 -3.56 5.36 2.47
C ARG A 121 -3.88 3.87 2.57
N GLY A 122 -3.24 3.14 3.49
CA GLY A 122 -3.45 1.71 3.68
C GLY A 122 -2.73 0.81 2.68
N GLY A 123 -3.12 -0.46 2.67
CA GLY A 123 -2.44 -1.52 1.93
C GLY A 123 -2.70 -1.53 0.43
N SER A 124 -1.76 -2.07 -0.33
CA SER A 124 -1.90 -2.38 -1.74
C SER A 124 -1.19 -3.70 -2.10
N VAL A 125 -1.39 -4.14 -3.32
CA VAL A 125 -0.72 -5.31 -3.90
C VAL A 125 -0.08 -4.91 -5.22
N ALA A 126 1.07 -5.49 -5.53
CA ALA A 126 1.73 -5.39 -6.82
C ALA A 126 2.14 -6.78 -7.30
N VAL A 127 2.08 -7.02 -8.61
CA VAL A 127 2.39 -8.33 -9.17
C VAL A 127 3.50 -8.22 -10.20
N LEU A 128 4.61 -8.90 -9.92
CA LEU A 128 5.64 -9.18 -10.91
C LEU A 128 5.17 -10.33 -11.80
N MET A 129 4.66 -9.99 -12.99
CA MET A 129 4.18 -10.96 -13.97
C MET A 129 5.30 -11.32 -14.95
N ILE A 130 5.82 -12.55 -14.86
CA ILE A 130 6.92 -13.06 -15.69
C ILE A 130 6.38 -14.10 -16.68
N LEU A 131 6.68 -13.89 -17.96
CA LEU A 131 6.35 -14.79 -19.05
C LEU A 131 7.63 -15.43 -19.57
N ASN A 132 7.76 -16.74 -19.43
CA ASN A 132 8.88 -17.53 -19.95
C ASN A 132 8.48 -18.11 -21.32
N SER A 133 9.35 -17.98 -22.32
CA SER A 133 9.13 -18.64 -23.61
C SER A 133 9.42 -20.14 -23.51
N GLU A 134 8.48 -20.97 -23.95
CA GLU A 134 8.66 -22.43 -24.03
C GLU A 134 9.78 -22.83 -25.01
N GLU A 135 9.90 -22.08 -26.11
CA GLU A 135 10.87 -22.34 -27.18
C GLU A 135 12.25 -21.78 -26.83
N ARG A 136 12.28 -20.63 -26.14
CA ARG A 136 13.50 -19.88 -25.82
C ARG A 136 13.62 -19.72 -24.32
N LYS A 137 14.11 -20.77 -23.65
CA LYS A 137 14.15 -20.87 -22.17
C LYS A 137 14.90 -19.73 -21.46
N GLU A 138 15.80 -19.03 -22.15
CA GLU A 138 16.52 -17.88 -21.60
C GLU A 138 15.75 -16.56 -21.77
N GLU A 139 14.70 -16.55 -22.59
CA GLU A 139 13.91 -15.38 -22.90
C GLU A 139 12.71 -15.25 -21.98
N LYS A 140 12.76 -14.21 -21.16
CA LYS A 140 11.72 -13.86 -20.19
C LYS A 140 11.22 -12.45 -20.45
N PHE A 141 9.92 -12.26 -20.32
CA PHE A 141 9.29 -10.95 -20.42
C PHE A 141 8.54 -10.61 -19.14
N VAL A 142 8.41 -9.32 -18.88
CA VAL A 142 7.67 -8.77 -17.75
C VAL A 142 6.60 -7.82 -18.26
N VAL A 143 5.38 -8.01 -17.75
CA VAL A 143 4.26 -7.09 -18.04
C VAL A 143 4.44 -5.83 -17.20
N MET A 144 4.43 -4.68 -17.86
CA MET A 144 4.39 -3.36 -17.23
C MET A 144 3.18 -2.58 -17.68
N THR A 145 2.65 -1.76 -16.78
CA THR A 145 1.54 -0.84 -17.02
C THR A 145 2.03 0.60 -16.97
N MET A 146 1.41 1.46 -17.77
CA MET A 146 1.60 2.90 -17.74
C MET A 146 0.37 3.53 -17.10
N GLN A 147 0.58 4.26 -16.02
CA GLN A 147 -0.49 4.94 -15.30
C GLN A 147 -0.12 6.40 -15.00
N PRO A 148 -1.11 7.29 -14.86
CA PRO A 148 -0.88 8.63 -14.35
C PRO A 148 -0.62 8.60 -12.84
N ARG A 149 0.57 9.05 -12.43
CA ARG A 149 0.96 9.27 -11.04
C ARG A 149 1.06 10.77 -10.80
N VAL A 150 -0.09 11.40 -10.61
CA VAL A 150 -0.20 12.84 -10.27
C VAL A 150 0.69 13.24 -9.08
N PRO A 151 0.79 12.45 -7.99
CA PRO A 151 1.70 12.77 -6.88
C PRO A 151 3.18 12.84 -7.28
N ALA A 152 3.58 12.12 -8.32
CA ALA A 152 4.93 12.15 -8.87
C ALA A 152 5.10 13.18 -10.02
N GLY A 153 4.04 13.92 -10.36
CA GLY A 153 4.03 14.86 -11.48
C GLY A 153 4.20 14.18 -12.85
N ASN A 154 3.87 12.88 -12.97
CA ASN A 154 4.08 12.11 -14.18
C ASN A 154 2.76 11.46 -14.65
N LEU A 155 2.33 11.74 -15.88
CA LEU A 155 1.10 11.20 -16.47
C LEU A 155 1.33 9.93 -17.29
N SER A 156 2.56 9.45 -17.37
CA SER A 156 2.99 8.29 -18.16
C SER A 156 4.06 7.52 -17.39
N PHE A 157 3.73 7.13 -16.15
CA PHE A 157 4.65 6.45 -15.24
C PHE A 157 4.57 4.94 -15.48
N TRP A 158 5.70 4.31 -15.79
CA TRP A 158 5.81 2.87 -16.01
C TRP A 158 6.09 2.14 -14.71
N GLU A 159 5.33 1.09 -14.45
CA GLU A 159 5.39 0.28 -13.24
C GLU A 159 4.83 -1.13 -13.49
N ILE A 160 4.99 -2.05 -12.54
CA ILE A 160 4.29 -3.34 -12.57
C ILE A 160 2.80 -3.17 -12.17
N PRO A 161 1.90 -4.06 -12.63
CA PRO A 161 0.49 -4.06 -12.24
C PRO A 161 0.29 -4.00 -10.72
N ALA A 162 -0.64 -3.16 -10.27
CA ALA A 162 -0.86 -2.94 -8.84
C ALA A 162 -2.24 -2.36 -8.52
N GLY A 163 -2.76 -2.64 -7.32
CA GLY A 163 -4.02 -2.06 -6.86
C GLY A 163 -4.16 -2.01 -5.34
N MET A 164 -5.06 -1.13 -4.87
CA MET A 164 -5.33 -0.91 -3.44
C MET A 164 -6.06 -2.09 -2.80
N LEU A 165 -5.87 -2.37 -1.51
CA LEU A 165 -6.61 -3.43 -0.81
C LEU A 165 -7.86 -2.86 -0.12
N ASP A 166 -8.96 -3.61 -0.18
CA ASP A 166 -10.22 -3.34 0.52
C ASP A 166 -10.34 -4.17 1.84
N ASP A 167 -9.20 -4.46 2.48
CA ASP A 167 -9.06 -5.06 3.83
C ASP A 167 -9.26 -6.57 4.01
N GLU A 168 -8.20 -7.38 3.81
CA GLU A 168 -7.93 -8.68 4.46
C GLU A 168 -6.79 -9.42 3.73
N ALA A 169 -5.95 -10.17 4.44
CA ALA A 169 -4.87 -10.96 3.82
C ALA A 169 -5.39 -11.99 2.77
N LYS A 170 -6.58 -12.59 2.99
CA LYS A 170 -7.22 -13.46 2.00
C LYS A 170 -7.76 -12.69 0.79
N LYS A 171 -8.00 -11.39 0.94
CA LYS A 171 -8.37 -10.50 -0.17
C LYS A 171 -7.15 -10.10 -1.00
N VAL A 172 -5.91 -10.25 -0.53
CA VAL A 172 -4.70 -9.87 -1.30
C VAL A 172 -4.65 -10.58 -2.65
N ILE A 173 -4.78 -11.91 -2.68
CA ILE A 173 -4.77 -12.68 -3.93
C ILE A 173 -6.01 -12.40 -4.78
N LEU A 174 -7.20 -12.33 -4.16
CA LEU A 174 -8.44 -12.02 -4.89
C LEU A 174 -8.40 -10.64 -5.54
N LYS A 175 -7.83 -9.66 -4.84
CA LYS A 175 -7.66 -8.30 -5.33
C LYS A 175 -6.61 -8.24 -6.42
N ALA A 176 -5.45 -8.86 -6.23
CA ALA A 176 -4.44 -8.99 -7.27
C ALA A 176 -5.02 -9.55 -8.57
N ARG A 177 -5.83 -10.62 -8.48
CA ARG A 177 -6.53 -11.18 -9.64
C ARG A 177 -7.44 -10.18 -10.33
N LYS A 178 -8.29 -9.49 -9.56
CA LYS A 178 -9.22 -8.50 -10.09
C LYS A 178 -8.49 -7.35 -10.78
N GLU A 179 -7.46 -6.81 -10.14
CA GLU A 179 -6.66 -5.71 -10.68
C GLU A 179 -5.90 -6.13 -11.94
N ILE A 180 -5.32 -7.33 -11.97
CA ILE A 180 -4.66 -7.84 -13.18
C ILE A 180 -5.64 -8.09 -14.30
N GLU A 181 -6.83 -8.63 -14.02
CA GLU A 181 -7.87 -8.82 -15.03
C GLU A 181 -8.34 -7.46 -15.59
N GLU A 182 -8.52 -6.45 -14.73
CA GLU A 182 -8.89 -5.09 -15.13
C GLU A 182 -7.79 -4.38 -15.93
N GLU A 183 -6.52 -4.52 -15.54
CA GLU A 183 -5.39 -3.84 -16.19
C GLU A 183 -4.88 -4.55 -17.44
N THR A 184 -4.92 -5.89 -17.46
CA THR A 184 -4.27 -6.72 -18.49
C THR A 184 -5.21 -7.61 -19.29
N GLY A 185 -6.43 -7.84 -18.80
CA GLY A 185 -7.36 -8.79 -19.39
C GLY A 185 -6.93 -10.25 -19.25
N LEU A 186 -5.97 -10.57 -18.37
CA LEU A 186 -5.51 -11.92 -18.09
C LEU A 186 -6.22 -12.47 -16.83
N THR A 187 -6.85 -13.62 -16.96
CA THR A 187 -7.43 -14.34 -15.83
C THR A 187 -6.42 -15.33 -15.27
N ILE A 188 -5.94 -15.08 -14.06
CA ILE A 188 -4.93 -15.92 -13.40
C ILE A 188 -5.57 -16.82 -12.35
N PRO A 189 -5.21 -18.11 -12.24
CA PRO A 189 -5.65 -18.99 -11.16
C PRO A 189 -5.17 -18.51 -9.77
N TYR A 190 -5.97 -18.76 -8.74
CA TYR A 190 -5.69 -18.28 -7.38
C TYR A 190 -4.40 -18.85 -6.79
N ASP A 191 -4.13 -20.12 -7.06
CA ASP A 191 -3.01 -20.91 -6.55
C ASP A 191 -1.68 -20.65 -7.27
N GLU A 192 -1.68 -19.88 -8.37
CA GLU A 192 -0.46 -19.56 -9.12
C GLU A 192 0.30 -18.33 -8.58
N PHE A 193 -0.27 -17.56 -7.64
CA PHE A 193 0.42 -16.42 -7.02
C PHE A 193 1.30 -16.86 -5.85
N LYS A 194 2.52 -16.32 -5.78
CA LYS A 194 3.40 -16.46 -4.60
C LYS A 194 3.67 -15.09 -3.98
N ASP A 195 3.46 -14.96 -2.66
CA ASP A 195 3.75 -13.72 -1.91
C ASP A 195 5.23 -13.68 -1.53
N MET A 196 6.02 -12.93 -2.31
CA MET A 196 7.46 -12.83 -2.13
C MET A 196 7.82 -12.05 -0.87
N THR A 197 7.03 -11.06 -0.48
CA THR A 197 7.22 -10.31 0.76
C THR A 197 7.13 -11.24 1.98
N LYS A 198 6.11 -12.10 2.04
CA LYS A 198 5.97 -13.09 3.10
C LYS A 198 7.11 -14.11 3.09
N MET A 199 7.45 -14.66 1.92
CA MET A 199 8.53 -15.65 1.78
C MET A 199 9.91 -15.09 2.20
N ALA A 200 10.18 -13.82 1.90
CA ALA A 200 11.42 -13.17 2.32
C ALA A 200 11.49 -13.00 3.85
N LEU A 201 10.37 -12.63 4.47
CA LEU A 201 10.29 -12.39 5.92
C LEU A 201 10.37 -13.66 6.75
N GLU A 202 10.09 -14.85 6.20
CA GLU A 202 10.30 -16.13 6.89
C GLU A 202 11.74 -16.35 7.37
N SER A 203 12.71 -15.70 6.71
CA SER A 203 14.14 -15.77 7.04
C SER A 203 14.70 -14.48 7.65
N ALA A 204 13.85 -13.47 7.89
CA ALA A 204 14.28 -12.20 8.46
C ALA A 204 14.61 -12.34 9.96
N THR A 205 15.72 -11.75 10.39
CA THR A 205 16.15 -11.74 11.80
C THR A 205 15.45 -10.68 12.64
N THR A 206 14.86 -9.68 11.96
CA THR A 206 14.05 -8.63 12.57
C THR A 206 12.61 -8.87 12.15
N ASN A 207 11.76 -9.22 13.11
CA ASN A 207 10.34 -9.36 12.90
C ASN A 207 9.66 -8.39 13.86
N ASP A 208 9.20 -7.26 13.32
CA ASP A 208 8.51 -6.24 14.10
C ASP A 208 6.99 -6.36 13.93
N ASN A 209 6.24 -5.42 14.51
CA ASN A 209 4.78 -5.41 14.50
C ASN A 209 4.17 -4.97 13.15
N SER A 210 4.98 -4.71 12.12
CA SER A 210 4.54 -4.22 10.81
C SER A 210 3.87 -5.32 9.97
N GLN A 211 3.19 -4.89 8.91
CA GLN A 211 2.62 -5.82 7.94
C GLN A 211 3.75 -6.55 7.20
N PRO A 212 3.56 -7.84 6.83
CA PRO A 212 4.56 -8.61 6.09
C PRO A 212 4.61 -8.20 4.61
N ALA A 213 5.03 -6.97 4.36
CA ALA A 213 4.92 -6.26 3.08
C ALA A 213 6.07 -5.24 2.92
N MET A 214 6.22 -4.70 1.71
CA MET A 214 7.20 -3.65 1.42
C MET A 214 6.61 -2.27 1.72
N TYR A 215 7.34 -1.43 2.44
CA TYR A 215 6.95 -0.04 2.74
C TYR A 215 7.73 0.93 1.83
N PRO A 216 7.08 1.63 0.89
CA PRO A 216 7.79 2.45 -0.10
C PRO A 216 8.28 3.79 0.49
N SER A 217 7.58 4.35 1.48
CA SER A 217 7.93 5.64 2.09
C SER A 217 7.43 5.74 3.56
N PRO A 218 7.96 4.90 4.48
CA PRO A 218 7.46 4.79 5.86
C PRO A 218 7.71 6.06 6.71
N GLY A 219 8.46 7.04 6.19
CA GLY A 219 8.68 8.32 6.87
C GLY A 219 7.50 9.30 6.79
N GLY A 220 6.49 9.02 5.97
CA GLY A 220 5.34 9.91 5.80
C GLY A 220 4.03 9.25 5.39
N SER A 221 4.03 7.96 5.05
CA SER A 221 2.82 7.20 4.73
C SER A 221 2.81 5.83 5.41
N ASP A 222 1.61 5.34 5.74
CA ASP A 222 1.41 3.97 6.22
C ASP A 222 1.35 2.94 5.07
N GLU A 223 1.48 3.37 3.82
CA GLU A 223 1.37 2.49 2.67
C GLU A 223 2.30 1.29 2.82
N TYR A 224 1.72 0.11 2.62
CA TYR A 224 2.44 -1.15 2.51
C TYR A 224 1.96 -1.88 1.26
N ILE A 225 2.89 -2.57 0.59
CA ILE A 225 2.64 -3.23 -0.69
C ILE A 225 3.04 -4.69 -0.57
N HIS A 226 2.06 -5.59 -0.68
CA HIS A 226 2.35 -7.01 -0.87
C HIS A 226 2.92 -7.23 -2.27
N LEU A 227 4.11 -7.81 -2.36
CA LEU A 227 4.77 -8.04 -3.64
C LEU A 227 4.58 -9.51 -4.02
N LEU A 228 3.70 -9.74 -4.98
CA LEU A 228 3.43 -11.06 -5.51
C LEU A 228 4.25 -11.32 -6.78
N VAL A 229 4.51 -12.58 -7.06
CA VAL A 229 4.98 -13.01 -8.38
C VAL A 229 3.97 -13.99 -8.98
N TRP A 230 3.80 -13.86 -10.29
CA TRP A 230 3.18 -14.86 -11.13
C TRP A 230 4.13 -15.16 -12.29
N GLU A 231 4.56 -16.40 -12.43
CA GLU A 231 5.52 -16.85 -13.45
C GLU A 231 4.86 -17.94 -14.29
N LYS A 232 4.84 -17.77 -15.62
CA LYS A 232 4.14 -18.68 -16.53
C LYS A 232 4.99 -19.02 -17.75
N GLU A 233 5.06 -20.29 -18.10
CA GLU A 233 5.53 -20.73 -19.42
C GLU A 233 4.42 -20.53 -20.44
N MET A 234 4.74 -19.89 -21.55
CA MET A 234 3.82 -19.61 -22.66
C MET A 234 4.54 -19.82 -24.00
N ASP A 235 3.79 -20.29 -25.00
CA ASP A 235 4.30 -20.33 -26.37
C ASP A 235 4.62 -18.92 -26.89
N GLU A 236 5.62 -18.84 -27.75
CA GLU A 236 6.16 -17.57 -28.25
C GLU A 236 5.09 -16.76 -29.00
N LYS A 237 4.21 -17.46 -29.70
CA LYS A 237 3.11 -16.84 -30.45
C LYS A 237 2.15 -16.12 -29.50
N ASN A 238 1.76 -16.72 -28.39
CA ASN A 238 0.88 -16.13 -27.39
C ASN A 238 1.55 -14.94 -26.69
N ILE A 239 2.86 -15.00 -26.46
CA ILE A 239 3.62 -13.85 -25.93
C ILE A 239 3.58 -12.67 -26.92
N MET A 240 3.75 -12.94 -28.21
CA MET A 240 3.68 -11.92 -29.26
C MET A 240 2.24 -11.40 -29.48
N ASP A 241 1.25 -12.28 -29.50
CA ASP A 241 -0.16 -11.92 -29.58
C ASP A 241 -0.57 -11.06 -28.37
N LEU A 242 -0.07 -11.40 -27.18
CA LEU A 242 -0.23 -10.57 -25.98
C LEU A 242 0.44 -9.21 -26.22
N ARG A 243 1.71 -9.17 -26.64
CA ARG A 243 2.42 -7.92 -26.94
C ARG A 243 1.63 -7.01 -27.88
N GLU A 244 1.08 -7.56 -28.96
CA GLU A 244 0.28 -6.83 -29.94
C GLU A 244 -1.04 -6.33 -29.33
N LYS A 245 -1.78 -7.20 -28.63
CA LYS A 245 -3.01 -6.84 -27.91
C LYS A 245 -2.78 -5.71 -26.92
N LEU A 246 -1.69 -5.79 -26.15
CA LEU A 246 -1.30 -4.80 -25.14
C LEU A 246 -0.96 -3.44 -25.78
N THR A 247 -0.42 -3.43 -26.99
CA THR A 247 -0.19 -2.19 -27.75
C THR A 247 -1.45 -1.64 -28.43
N GLY A 248 -2.43 -2.50 -28.76
CA GLY A 248 -3.66 -2.14 -29.48
C GLY A 248 -4.77 -1.51 -28.63
N LEU A 249 -4.85 -1.82 -27.33
CA LEU A 249 -5.89 -1.30 -26.41
C LEU A 249 -5.93 0.23 -26.31
N ARG A 250 -4.81 0.91 -26.59
CA ARG A 250 -4.73 2.38 -26.63
C ARG A 250 -5.61 3.01 -27.72
N ALA A 251 -5.93 2.28 -28.79
CA ALA A 251 -6.77 2.77 -29.87
C ALA A 251 -8.26 2.91 -29.47
N GLN A 252 -8.68 2.29 -28.35
CA GLN A 252 -10.08 2.27 -27.89
C GLN A 252 -10.39 3.26 -26.75
N GLY A 253 -9.43 4.11 -26.37
CA GLY A 253 -9.66 5.17 -25.37
C GLY A 253 -9.44 4.76 -23.92
N GLU A 254 -8.84 3.58 -23.66
CA GLU A 254 -8.40 3.19 -22.32
C GLU A 254 -7.19 4.02 -21.86
N LEU A 255 -7.20 4.45 -20.59
CA LEU A 255 -6.13 5.28 -20.00
C LEU A 255 -4.87 4.47 -19.65
N ILE A 256 -4.96 3.14 -19.59
CA ILE A 256 -3.89 2.24 -19.17
C ILE A 256 -3.24 1.65 -20.42
N THR A 257 -1.95 1.91 -20.60
CA THR A 257 -1.16 1.31 -21.70
C THR A 257 -0.26 0.23 -21.14
N LEU A 258 -0.18 -0.91 -21.81
CA LEU A 258 0.66 -2.02 -21.39
C LEU A 258 1.88 -2.19 -22.32
N LYS A 259 2.98 -2.70 -21.77
CA LYS A 259 4.16 -3.12 -22.54
C LYS A 259 4.75 -4.40 -21.97
N LEU A 260 5.40 -5.17 -22.83
CA LEU A 260 6.31 -6.24 -22.42
C LEU A 260 7.74 -5.71 -22.44
N VAL A 261 8.45 -5.92 -21.34
CA VAL A 261 9.88 -5.60 -21.19
C VAL A 261 10.66 -6.89 -21.05
N ARG A 262 11.84 -7.00 -21.67
CA ARG A 262 12.73 -8.15 -21.44
C ARG A 262 13.17 -8.15 -19.99
N TYR A 263 13.12 -9.29 -19.32
CA TYR A 263 13.40 -9.40 -17.89
C TYR A 263 14.75 -8.79 -17.49
N GLU A 264 15.79 -9.00 -18.30
CA GLU A 264 17.14 -8.43 -18.09
C GLU A 264 17.20 -6.90 -18.13
N ASP A 265 16.22 -6.26 -18.77
CA ASP A 265 16.10 -4.81 -18.88
C ASP A 265 15.15 -4.22 -17.82
N LEU A 266 14.40 -5.05 -17.08
CA LEU A 266 13.38 -4.60 -16.12
C LEU A 266 13.96 -3.61 -15.09
N TRP A 267 15.13 -3.89 -14.55
CA TRP A 267 15.75 -3.03 -13.54
C TRP A 267 16.12 -1.64 -14.08
N ARG A 268 16.29 -1.48 -15.40
CA ARG A 268 16.53 -0.19 -16.06
C ARG A 268 15.21 0.52 -16.37
N GLU A 269 14.27 -0.22 -16.96
CA GLU A 269 12.97 0.30 -17.40
C GLU A 269 12.06 0.69 -16.22
N GLY A 270 12.13 -0.08 -15.13
CA GLY A 270 11.35 0.11 -13.91
C GLY A 270 12.10 0.81 -12.78
N ALA A 271 13.31 1.33 -13.03
CA ALA A 271 14.20 1.88 -11.99
C ALA A 271 13.58 2.98 -11.11
N ARG A 272 12.56 3.68 -11.62
CA ARG A 272 11.89 4.79 -10.92
C ARG A 272 10.76 4.33 -10.02
N ASP A 273 10.31 3.07 -10.16
CA ASP A 273 9.17 2.53 -9.43
C ASP A 273 9.64 1.59 -8.32
N SER A 274 9.34 1.92 -7.07
CA SER A 274 9.83 1.19 -5.90
C SER A 274 9.33 -0.25 -5.86
N LYS A 275 8.06 -0.49 -6.18
CA LYS A 275 7.48 -1.85 -6.21
C LYS A 275 8.06 -2.70 -7.33
N THR A 276 8.38 -2.12 -8.50
CA THR A 276 9.06 -2.85 -9.58
C THR A 276 10.46 -3.29 -9.15
N VAL A 277 11.29 -2.36 -8.67
CA VAL A 277 12.68 -2.67 -8.25
C VAL A 277 12.70 -3.64 -7.07
N ALA A 278 11.83 -3.42 -6.06
CA ALA A 278 11.75 -4.31 -4.90
C ALA A 278 11.27 -5.71 -5.29
N SER A 279 10.26 -5.83 -6.16
CA SER A 279 9.77 -7.14 -6.61
C SER A 279 10.84 -7.90 -7.39
N TRP A 280 11.56 -7.22 -8.27
CA TRP A 280 12.69 -7.80 -8.99
C TRP A 280 13.79 -8.29 -8.03
N ALA A 281 14.17 -7.48 -7.04
CA ALA A 281 15.18 -7.85 -6.06
C ALA A 281 14.76 -9.04 -5.18
N LEU A 282 13.50 -9.08 -4.73
CA LEU A 282 12.95 -10.22 -3.97
C LEU A 282 12.90 -11.49 -4.82
N TYR A 283 12.46 -11.39 -6.08
CA TYR A 283 12.46 -12.53 -6.99
C TYR A 283 13.86 -13.10 -7.19
N GLU A 284 14.85 -12.25 -7.49
CA GLU A 284 16.26 -12.66 -7.64
C GLU A 284 16.81 -13.32 -6.37
N GLY A 285 16.55 -12.72 -5.20
CA GLY A 285 16.97 -13.27 -3.91
C GLY A 285 16.37 -14.64 -3.63
N LEU A 286 15.06 -14.78 -3.78
CA LEU A 286 14.33 -16.03 -3.53
C LEU A 286 14.69 -17.12 -4.56
N LYS A 287 14.90 -16.78 -5.83
CA LYS A 287 15.37 -17.72 -6.86
C LYS A 287 16.77 -18.23 -6.55
N ARG A 288 17.69 -17.35 -6.12
CA ARG A 288 19.06 -17.74 -5.72
C ARG A 288 19.06 -18.70 -4.53
N GLU A 289 18.08 -18.59 -3.63
CA GLU A 289 17.90 -19.50 -2.50
C GLU A 289 17.09 -20.76 -2.85
N GLY A 290 16.63 -20.92 -4.10
CA GLY A 290 15.83 -22.08 -4.52
C GLY A 290 14.42 -22.11 -3.92
N LYS A 291 13.90 -20.96 -3.46
CA LYS A 291 12.57 -20.84 -2.86
C LYS A 291 11.45 -20.60 -3.88
N LEU A 292 11.78 -20.23 -5.13
CA LEU A 292 10.82 -19.88 -6.19
C LEU A 292 10.88 -20.80 -7.42
#